data_AF-A0AAE1FZ49-F1
#
_entry.id   AF-A0AAE1FZ49-F1
#
_cell.length_a   1.000
_cell.length_b   1.000
_cell.length_c   1.000
_cell.angle_alpha   90.00
_cell.angle_beta   90.00
_cell.angle_gamma   90.00
#
_symmetry.space_group_name_H-M   'P 1'
#
loop_
_entity.id
_entity.type
_entity.pdbx_description
1 polymer ?
#
loop_
_entity_poly.entity_id
_entity_poly.type
_entity_poly.pdbx_seq_one_letter_code
_entity_poly.pdbx_strand_id
1 'polypeptide(L)'
;MIRAKAQREALLYNNYGNHCGVQGGNEPVVDEVDRCCYNHDRCYIQASGSNGSCSSSWFGPSFTRYSWSWDGTLLHCGEENDDCEMASCLCDVIAANCFAQHPWNSEHKHFSIWDVLA
;
A
#
# COMPACT_ATOMS: atom_id res chain seq x y z
N MET A 1 7.95 -1.78 4.70
CA MET A 1 7.62 -3.09 4.09
C MET A 1 8.08 -3.24 2.65
N ILE A 2 7.69 -2.36 1.71
CA ILE A 2 8.04 -2.47 0.27
C ILE A 2 9.54 -2.63 0.04
N ARG A 3 10.38 -1.76 0.63
CA ARG A 3 11.84 -1.86 0.51
C ARG A 3 12.40 -3.20 0.97
N ALA A 4 11.80 -3.81 1.99
CA ALA A 4 12.21 -5.12 2.51
C ALA A 4 11.83 -6.27 1.56
N LYS A 5 10.63 -6.25 0.98
CA LYS A 5 10.11 -7.35 0.14
C LYS A 5 10.43 -7.21 -1.34
N ALA A 6 10.26 -6.02 -1.90
CA ALA A 6 10.40 -5.74 -3.32
C ALA A 6 11.76 -5.09 -3.69
N GLN A 7 12.64 -4.87 -2.69
CA GLN A 7 13.97 -4.27 -2.87
C GLN A 7 13.95 -2.96 -3.68
N ARG A 8 12.87 -2.19 -3.50
CA ARG A 8 12.60 -0.94 -4.23
C ARG A 8 12.07 0.11 -3.27
N GLU A 9 12.44 1.36 -3.51
CA GLU A 9 11.93 2.49 -2.73
C GLU A 9 10.42 2.66 -2.97
N ALA A 10 9.65 2.89 -1.90
CA ALA A 10 8.20 2.96 -1.95
C ALA A 10 7.69 4.06 -2.89
N LEU A 11 8.41 5.18 -2.98
CA LEU A 11 8.04 6.33 -3.83
C LEU A 11 8.02 6.01 -5.33
N LEU A 12 8.74 4.96 -5.77
CA LEU A 12 8.70 4.51 -7.16
C LEU A 12 7.34 3.94 -7.56
N TYR A 13 6.52 3.52 -6.60
CA TYR A 13 5.14 3.08 -6.84
C TYR A 13 4.14 4.24 -6.82
N ASN A 14 4.51 5.42 -6.32
CA ASN A 14 3.60 6.56 -6.33
C ASN A 14 3.39 7.06 -7.76
N ASN A 15 2.16 7.41 -8.15
CA ASN A 15 1.81 7.83 -9.51
C ASN A 15 2.24 6.80 -10.58
N TYR A 16 2.02 5.51 -10.28
CA TYR A 16 2.28 4.40 -11.19
C TYR A 16 0.96 3.80 -11.67
N GLY A 17 0.86 3.51 -12.95
CA GLY A 17 -0.36 2.99 -13.54
C GLY A 17 -1.55 3.90 -13.29
N ASN A 18 -2.69 3.30 -12.98
CA ASN A 18 -3.95 4.00 -12.77
C ASN A 18 -4.42 4.00 -11.31
N HIS A 19 -3.85 3.13 -10.47
CA HIS A 19 -4.30 2.88 -9.09
C HIS A 19 -3.20 3.05 -8.05
N CYS A 20 -1.92 3.19 -8.42
CA CYS A 20 -0.88 3.44 -7.42
C CYS A 20 -0.70 4.94 -7.16
N GLY A 21 -1.31 5.44 -6.09
CA GLY A 21 -1.20 6.83 -5.65
C GLY A 21 -2.55 7.43 -5.24
N VAL A 22 -2.66 8.76 -5.24
CA VAL A 22 -3.92 9.45 -4.89
C VAL A 22 -4.83 9.55 -6.12
N GLN A 23 -5.14 8.42 -6.75
CA GLN A 23 -6.02 8.35 -7.92
C GLN A 23 -6.96 7.16 -7.75
N GLY A 24 -8.18 7.45 -7.28
CA GLY A 24 -9.29 6.50 -7.26
C GLY A 24 -10.20 6.78 -8.46
N GLY A 25 -10.16 5.89 -9.45
CA GLY A 25 -11.00 5.96 -10.64
C GLY A 25 -11.48 4.58 -11.08
N ASN A 26 -12.36 4.54 -12.07
CA ASN A 26 -12.78 3.29 -12.72
C ASN A 26 -11.87 2.92 -13.90
N GLU A 27 -10.66 3.47 -13.93
CA GLU A 27 -9.70 3.21 -15.00
C GLU A 27 -9.25 1.74 -14.96
N PRO A 28 -9.03 1.12 -16.13
CA PRO A 28 -8.61 -0.27 -16.20
C PRO A 28 -7.23 -0.44 -15.59
N VAL A 29 -7.02 -1.56 -14.91
CA VAL A 29 -5.69 -1.96 -14.43
C VAL A 29 -4.75 -2.16 -15.62
N VAL A 30 -3.55 -1.57 -15.58
CA VAL A 30 -2.59 -1.62 -16.69
C VAL A 30 -1.55 -2.75 -16.58
N ASP A 31 -1.25 -3.22 -15.37
CA ASP A 31 -0.42 -4.41 -15.11
C ASP A 31 -0.67 -4.99 -13.69
N GLU A 32 0.11 -6.02 -13.31
CA GLU A 32 -0.02 -6.66 -11.99
C GLU A 32 0.46 -5.78 -10.83
N VAL A 33 1.39 -4.84 -11.03
CA VAL A 33 1.77 -3.88 -9.97
C VAL A 33 0.63 -2.92 -9.71
N ASP A 34 -0.02 -2.43 -10.76
CA ASP A 34 -1.21 -1.60 -10.69
C ASP A 34 -2.40 -2.37 -10.06
N ARG A 35 -2.51 -3.68 -10.31
CA ARG A 35 -3.47 -4.56 -9.62
C ARG A 35 -3.21 -4.63 -8.11
N CYS A 36 -1.96 -4.68 -7.68
CA CYS A 36 -1.61 -4.67 -6.26
C CYS A 36 -2.13 -3.39 -5.58
N CYS A 37 -1.96 -2.23 -6.23
CA CYS A 37 -2.44 -0.95 -5.73
C CYS A 37 -3.97 -0.89 -5.71
N TYR A 38 -4.63 -1.35 -6.77
CA TYR A 38 -6.09 -1.47 -6.79
C TYR A 38 -6.63 -2.27 -5.59
N ASN A 39 -6.01 -3.41 -5.29
CA ASN A 39 -6.41 -4.25 -4.15
C ASN A 39 -6.07 -3.60 -2.80
N HIS A 40 -4.96 -2.88 -2.71
CA HIS A 40 -4.55 -2.13 -1.52
C HIS A 40 -5.55 -1.01 -1.20
N ASP A 41 -5.94 -0.21 -2.20
CA ASP A 41 -6.96 0.83 -2.06
C ASP A 41 -8.30 0.24 -1.60
N ARG A 42 -8.71 -0.91 -2.15
CA ARG A 42 -9.92 -1.61 -1.72
C ARG A 42 -9.84 -2.08 -0.27
N CYS A 43 -8.67 -2.53 0.18
CA CYS A 43 -8.42 -2.91 1.56
C CYS A 43 -8.59 -1.69 2.49
N TYR A 44 -8.02 -0.54 2.11
CA TYR A 44 -8.14 0.71 2.86
C TYR A 44 -9.57 1.27 2.88
N ILE A 45 -10.29 1.20 1.76
CA ILE A 45 -11.71 1.58 1.68
C ILE A 45 -12.54 0.70 2.62
N GLN A 46 -12.30 -0.61 2.65
CA GLN A 46 -13.00 -1.51 3.56
C GLN A 46 -12.70 -1.21 5.02
N ALA A 47 -11.42 -0.97 5.36
CA ALA A 47 -11.02 -0.59 6.71
C ALA A 47 -11.65 0.73 7.16
N SER A 48 -11.83 1.68 6.24
CA SER A 48 -12.41 3.01 6.51
C SER A 48 -13.93 3.05 6.44
N GLY A 49 -14.58 1.99 5.96
CA GLY A 49 -16.04 1.91 5.86
C GLY A 49 -16.72 2.04 7.21
N SER A 50 -18.03 2.30 7.24
CA SER A 50 -18.80 2.55 8.47
C SER A 50 -18.75 1.40 9.50
N ASN A 51 -18.43 0.18 9.07
CA ASN A 51 -18.24 -1.00 9.91
C ASN A 51 -16.78 -1.51 9.89
N GLY A 52 -15.85 -0.74 9.36
CA GLY A 52 -14.44 -1.09 9.26
C GLY A 52 -13.67 -0.74 10.54
N SER A 53 -12.51 -1.38 10.72
CA SER A 53 -11.65 -1.19 11.90
C SER A 53 -11.14 0.25 12.05
N CYS A 54 -11.06 1.01 10.97
CA CYS A 54 -10.66 2.41 10.95
C CYS A 54 -11.85 3.37 10.85
N SER A 55 -13.09 2.92 11.07
CA SER A 55 -14.31 3.76 10.97
C SER A 55 -14.30 4.99 11.88
N SER A 56 -13.64 4.91 13.03
CA SER A 56 -13.49 6.00 14.00
C SER A 56 -12.19 6.81 13.83
N SER A 57 -11.29 6.40 12.93
CA SER A 57 -10.02 7.09 12.70
C SER A 57 -10.24 8.31 11.81
N TRP A 58 -9.90 9.50 12.32
CA TRP A 58 -9.97 10.75 11.56
C TRP A 58 -9.09 10.75 10.31
N PHE A 59 -7.95 10.06 10.39
CA PHE A 59 -6.97 10.02 9.32
C PHE A 59 -7.09 8.77 8.43
N GLY A 60 -7.88 7.78 8.85
CA GLY A 60 -7.99 6.50 8.16
C GLY A 60 -6.65 5.73 8.11
N PRO A 61 -6.63 4.57 7.42
CA PRO A 61 -5.45 3.71 7.38
C PRO A 61 -4.24 4.36 6.69
N SER A 62 -4.45 5.32 5.78
CA SER A 62 -3.38 5.97 5.01
C SER A 62 -2.40 6.79 5.84
N PHE A 63 -2.79 7.29 7.02
CA PHE A 63 -1.90 8.03 7.92
C PHE A 63 -1.82 7.41 9.33
N THR A 64 -2.39 6.23 9.51
CA THR A 64 -2.21 5.45 10.74
C THR A 64 -0.77 4.95 10.81
N ARG A 65 -0.09 5.23 11.93
CA ARG A 65 1.20 4.61 12.23
C ARG A 65 0.93 3.33 12.99
N TYR A 66 1.61 2.26 12.62
CA TYR A 66 1.46 0.95 13.26
C TYR A 66 2.84 0.31 13.44
N SER A 67 2.93 -0.64 14.37
CA SER A 67 4.11 -1.45 14.61
C SER A 67 4.18 -2.62 13.64
N TRP A 68 5.39 -2.89 13.14
CA TRP A 68 5.66 -4.03 12.26
C TRP A 68 7.13 -4.44 12.34
N SER A 69 7.43 -5.67 11.93
CA SER A 69 8.80 -6.18 11.83
C SER A 69 8.99 -7.07 10.60
N TRP A 70 10.25 -7.41 10.30
CA TRP A 70 10.63 -8.30 9.21
C TRP A 70 11.77 -9.21 9.67
N ASP A 71 11.59 -10.52 9.53
CA ASP A 71 12.58 -11.53 9.94
C ASP A 71 13.55 -11.95 8.81
N GLY A 72 13.49 -11.27 7.66
CA GLY A 72 14.21 -11.64 6.43
C GLY A 72 13.35 -12.43 5.44
N THR A 73 12.23 -13.01 5.88
CA THR A 73 11.33 -13.81 5.06
C THR A 73 9.91 -13.26 5.10
N LEU A 74 9.34 -13.12 6.30
CA LEU A 74 7.97 -12.74 6.58
C LEU A 74 7.89 -11.36 7.22
N LEU A 75 6.87 -10.61 6.82
CA LEU A 75 6.48 -9.36 7.48
C LEU A 75 5.49 -9.70 8.58
N HIS A 76 5.69 -9.12 9.77
CA HIS A 76 4.84 -9.32 10.93
C HIS A 76 4.23 -7.99 11.36
N CYS A 77 2.93 -7.99 11.67
CA CYS A 77 2.27 -6.88 12.33
C CYS A 77 2.45 -7.02 13.84
N GLY A 78 2.72 -5.92 14.53
CA GLY A 78 2.87 -5.89 15.99
C GLY A 78 1.59 -6.33 16.70
N GLU A 79 1.73 -7.12 17.76
CA GLU A 79 0.60 -7.58 18.59
C GLU A 79 0.00 -6.44 19.42
N GLU A 80 0.76 -5.36 19.61
CA GLU A 80 0.36 -4.15 20.31
C GLU A 80 -0.55 -3.22 19.49
N ASN A 81 -0.68 -3.48 18.19
CA ASN A 81 -1.50 -2.65 17.30
C ASN A 81 -2.97 -2.72 17.69
N ASP A 82 -3.64 -1.57 17.70
CA ASP A 82 -5.10 -1.53 17.78
C ASP A 82 -5.77 -2.06 16.50
N ASP A 83 -7.10 -2.14 16.50
CA ASP A 83 -7.85 -2.71 15.37
C ASP A 83 -7.58 -1.98 14.04
N CYS A 84 -7.43 -0.65 14.05
CA CYS A 84 -7.15 0.13 12.84
C CYS A 84 -5.69 0.00 12.42
N GLU A 85 -4.76 0.08 13.37
CA GLU A 85 -3.34 -0.13 13.16
C GLU A 85 -3.06 -1.52 12.56
N MET A 86 -3.69 -2.55 13.11
CA MET A 86 -3.58 -3.94 12.64
C MET A 86 -4.16 -4.08 11.23
N ALA A 87 -5.35 -3.55 10.97
CA ALA A 87 -5.95 -3.59 9.64
C ALA A 87 -5.08 -2.88 8.59
N SER A 88 -4.55 -1.70 8.93
CA SER A 88 -3.65 -0.92 8.07
C SER A 88 -2.38 -1.71 7.77
N CYS A 89 -1.76 -2.29 8.81
CA CYS A 89 -0.57 -3.11 8.69
C CYS A 89 -0.79 -4.32 7.77
N LEU A 90 -1.90 -5.04 7.94
CA LEU A 90 -2.21 -6.23 7.13
C LEU A 90 -2.41 -5.88 5.65
N CYS A 91 -3.11 -4.78 5.35
CA CYS A 91 -3.23 -4.28 3.98
C CYS A 91 -1.84 -3.99 3.37
N ASP A 92 -0.95 -3.36 4.12
CA ASP A 92 0.42 -3.03 3.66
C ASP A 92 1.32 -4.27 3.52
N VAL A 93 1.16 -5.28 4.38
CA VAL A 93 1.84 -6.59 4.23
C VAL A 93 1.42 -7.28 2.94
N ILE A 94 0.12 -7.28 2.64
CA ILE A 94 -0.42 -7.87 1.40
C ILE A 94 0.13 -7.13 0.18
N ALA A 95 0.08 -5.79 0.18
CA ALA A 95 0.60 -4.97 -0.92
C ALA A 95 2.10 -5.18 -1.14
N ALA A 96 2.91 -5.16 -0.07
CA ALA A 96 4.36 -5.35 -0.18
C ALA A 96 4.74 -6.75 -0.70
N ASN A 97 4.01 -7.79 -0.30
CA ASN A 97 4.20 -9.13 -0.84
C ASN A 97 3.75 -9.23 -2.30
N CYS A 98 2.70 -8.52 -2.69
CA CYS A 98 2.23 -8.46 -4.08
C CYS A 98 3.28 -7.78 -4.98
N PHE A 99 3.79 -6.61 -4.58
CA PHE A 99 4.85 -5.91 -5.33
C PHE A 99 6.12 -6.76 -5.51
N ALA A 100 6.47 -7.61 -4.55
CA ALA A 100 7.63 -8.48 -4.67
C ALA A 100 7.47 -9.60 -5.71
N GLN A 101 6.24 -9.92 -6.11
CA GLN A 101 5.95 -10.99 -7.07
C GLN A 101 5.90 -10.50 -8.52
N HIS A 102 5.81 -9.19 -8.73
CA HIS A 102 5.57 -8.62 -10.06
C HIS A 102 6.66 -7.63 -10.45
N PRO A 103 7.12 -7.66 -11.71
CA PRO A 103 8.12 -6.72 -12.19
C PRO A 103 7.52 -5.32 -12.29
N TRP A 104 8.24 -4.33 -11.78
CA TRP A 104 7.90 -2.92 -11.95
C TRP A 104 8.28 -2.43 -13.35
N ASN A 105 7.37 -1.76 -14.06
CA ASN A 105 7.56 -1.25 -15.41
C ASN A 105 7.69 0.29 -15.43
N SER A 106 8.85 0.80 -15.84
CA SER A 106 9.07 2.25 -15.95
C SER A 106 8.13 2.96 -16.92
N GLU A 107 7.59 2.26 -17.92
CA GLU A 107 6.66 2.87 -18.90
C GLU A 107 5.32 3.25 -18.27
N HIS A 108 4.94 2.61 -17.16
CA HIS A 108 3.72 2.90 -16.42
C HIS A 108 3.94 3.92 -15.30
N LYS A 109 5.17 4.41 -15.11
CA LYS A 109 5.46 5.44 -14.11
C LYS A 109 5.21 6.82 -14.69
N HIS A 110 4.31 7.57 -14.06
CA HIS A 110 4.09 8.98 -14.37
C HIS A 110 4.94 9.87 -13.46
N PHE A 111 5.28 11.07 -13.95
CA PHE A 111 6.04 12.05 -13.17
C PHE A 111 5.32 12.37 -11.86
N SER A 112 6.02 12.22 -10.73
CA SER A 112 5.56 12.68 -9.43
C SER A 112 6.53 13.71 -8.88
N ILE A 113 6.03 14.82 -8.34
CA ILE A 113 6.88 15.82 -7.67
C ILE A 113 7.68 15.20 -6.52
N TRP A 114 7.14 14.13 -5.92
CA TRP A 114 7.79 13.35 -4.87
C TRP A 114 9.02 12.57 -5.36
N ASP A 115 9.15 12.30 -6.67
CA ASP A 115 10.34 11.64 -7.23
C ASP A 115 11.57 12.57 -7.23
N VAL A 116 11.35 13.88 -7.16
CA VAL A 116 12.41 14.91 -7.16
C VAL A 116 12.81 15.30 -5.73
N LEU A 117 11.92 15.10 -4.77
CA LEU A 117 12.09 15.52 -3.37
C LEU A 117 12.61 14.39 -2.45
N ALA A 118 12.86 13.21 -3.00
CA ALA A 118 13.21 11.98 -2.28
C ALA A 118 14.71 11.65 -2.31
#